data_AF-A0AAN6IL35-F1
#
_entry.id   AF-A0AAN6IL35-F1
#
_cell.length_a   1.000
_cell.length_b   1.000
_cell.length_c   1.000
_cell.angle_alpha   90.00
_cell.angle_beta   90.00
_cell.angle_gamma   90.00
#
_symmetry.space_group_name_H-M   'P 1'
#
loop_
_entity.id
_entity.type
_entity.pdbx_description
1 polymer ?
#
loop_
_entity_poly.entity_id
_entity_poly.type
_entity_poly.pdbx_seq_one_letter_code
_entity_poly.pdbx_strand_id
1 'polypeptide(L)'
;MLVRMLPGAANTDLLAESIVRGIADDHDIRLLVLQVIHETVSTQAHMYAERLDEIAASVRKVQATKLSPKAVSQEIEKHHAILKSSVSVLVALEPVAKAATSPSAEFDKLLAEVMDSSNGELSVYYKELHSQG
;
A
#
# COMPACT_ATOMS: atom_id res chain seq x y z
N MET A 1 16.85 4.26 7.51
CA MET A 1 17.10 5.73 7.45
C MET A 1 17.73 6.11 6.10
N LEU A 2 17.07 5.77 4.98
CA LEU A 2 17.55 6.10 3.61
C LEU A 2 16.81 7.32 3.02
N VAL A 3 15.70 7.72 3.62
CA VAL A 3 14.81 8.78 3.11
C VAL A 3 15.38 10.20 3.26
N ARG A 4 16.34 10.43 4.17
CA ARG A 4 16.86 11.79 4.46
C ARG A 4 17.78 12.39 3.38
N MET A 5 18.08 11.65 2.30
CA MET A 5 18.98 12.13 1.23
C MET A 5 18.27 12.58 -0.06
N LEU A 6 16.94 12.57 -0.12
CA LEU A 6 16.24 13.12 -1.28
C LEU A 6 16.23 14.67 -1.20
N PRO A 7 16.82 15.36 -2.19
CA PRO A 7 17.03 16.80 -2.12
C PRO A 7 15.71 17.56 -2.28
N GLY A 8 15.26 18.16 -1.19
CA GLY A 8 14.33 19.30 -1.18
C GLY A 8 12.91 19.01 -1.65
N ALA A 9 11.97 19.83 -1.18
CA ALA A 9 10.55 19.84 -1.54
C ALA A 9 10.24 20.06 -3.05
N ALA A 10 11.21 19.93 -3.94
CA ALA A 10 11.11 20.24 -5.35
C ALA A 10 10.56 19.10 -6.22
N ASN A 11 10.33 17.91 -5.68
CA ASN A 11 9.88 16.75 -6.47
C ASN A 11 8.99 15.78 -5.66
N THR A 12 8.16 16.29 -4.77
CA THR A 12 7.09 15.48 -4.13
C THR A 12 6.20 14.84 -5.18
N ASP A 13 5.93 15.54 -6.28
CA ASP A 13 5.17 15.00 -7.42
C ASP A 13 5.91 13.86 -8.12
N LEU A 14 7.21 14.00 -8.41
CA LEU A 14 7.98 12.91 -9.02
C LEU A 14 8.13 11.71 -8.06
N LEU A 15 8.23 11.96 -6.76
CA LEU A 15 8.24 10.90 -5.76
C LEU A 15 6.88 10.17 -5.75
N ALA A 16 5.77 10.90 -5.76
CA ALA A 16 4.44 10.34 -5.83
C ALA A 16 4.23 9.51 -7.11
N GLU A 17 4.61 10.03 -8.27
CA GLU A 17 4.58 9.28 -9.53
C GLU A 17 5.44 8.01 -9.46
N SER A 18 6.64 8.10 -8.88
CA SER A 18 7.55 6.96 -8.73
C SER A 18 6.97 5.91 -7.79
N ILE A 19 6.26 6.31 -6.75
CA ILE A 19 5.56 5.41 -5.84
C ILE A 19 4.43 4.69 -6.57
N VAL A 20 3.57 5.41 -7.28
CA VAL A 20 2.45 4.81 -8.01
C VAL A 20 2.95 3.80 -9.06
N ARG A 21 4.02 4.17 -9.81
CA ARG A 21 4.67 3.26 -10.77
C ARG A 21 5.31 2.06 -10.06
N GLY A 22 6.03 2.31 -8.97
CA GLY A 22 6.77 1.30 -8.23
C GLY A 22 5.89 0.23 -7.58
N ILE A 23 4.64 0.56 -7.19
CA ILE A 23 3.68 -0.46 -6.71
C ILE A 23 3.33 -1.45 -7.83
N ALA A 24 3.21 -0.97 -9.07
CA ALA A 24 2.85 -1.80 -10.23
C ALA A 24 4.04 -2.57 -10.82
N ASP A 25 5.25 -2.33 -10.32
CA ASP A 25 6.51 -2.89 -10.81
C ASP A 25 6.76 -4.33 -10.28
N ASP A 26 7.94 -4.85 -10.56
CA ASP A 26 8.44 -6.14 -10.12
C ASP A 26 8.45 -6.28 -8.59
N HIS A 27 8.48 -7.53 -8.14
CA HIS A 27 8.32 -7.94 -6.74
C HIS A 27 9.17 -7.12 -5.75
N ASP A 28 10.48 -7.00 -6.01
CA ASP A 28 11.42 -6.35 -5.10
C ASP A 28 11.21 -4.82 -5.04
N ILE A 29 10.92 -4.20 -6.19
CA ILE A 29 10.62 -2.77 -6.29
C ILE A 29 9.32 -2.47 -5.55
N ARG A 30 8.30 -3.31 -5.75
CA ARG A 30 7.01 -3.17 -5.07
C ARG A 30 7.14 -3.24 -3.55
N LEU A 31 7.87 -4.22 -3.02
CA LEU A 31 8.09 -4.34 -1.58
C LEU A 31 8.84 -3.12 -1.03
N LEU A 32 9.87 -2.66 -1.74
CA LEU A 32 10.61 -1.46 -1.36
C LEU A 32 9.68 -0.24 -1.31
N VAL A 33 8.82 -0.07 -2.31
CA VAL A 33 7.92 1.08 -2.42
C VAL A 33 6.85 1.05 -1.34
N LEU A 34 6.25 -0.12 -1.06
CA LEU A 34 5.30 -0.27 0.04
C LEU A 34 5.94 0.07 1.40
N GLN A 35 7.20 -0.33 1.60
CA GLN A 35 7.97 0.06 2.80
C GLN A 35 8.24 1.56 2.85
N VAL A 36 8.62 2.18 1.74
CA VAL A 36 8.85 3.64 1.66
C VAL A 36 7.57 4.40 2.01
N ILE A 37 6.41 3.97 1.52
CA ILE A 37 5.12 4.57 1.90
C ILE A 37 4.94 4.51 3.41
N HIS A 38 5.10 3.33 4.00
CA HIS A 38 4.95 3.14 5.44
C HIS A 38 5.92 4.01 6.27
N GLU A 39 7.17 4.18 5.84
CA GLU A 39 8.15 5.02 6.53
C GLU A 39 7.89 6.53 6.37
N THR A 40 7.23 6.95 5.29
CA THR A 40 7.10 8.37 4.94
C THR A 40 5.70 8.95 5.13
N VAL A 41 4.66 8.11 5.29
CA VAL A 41 3.26 8.54 5.41
C VAL A 41 3.04 9.61 6.47
N SER A 42 3.73 9.51 7.62
CA SER A 42 3.63 10.45 8.73
C SER A 42 4.22 11.83 8.43
N THR A 43 5.17 11.91 7.49
CA THR A 43 5.88 13.14 7.14
C THR A 43 5.42 13.74 5.80
N GLN A 44 4.84 12.92 4.93
CA GLN A 44 4.40 13.30 3.58
C GLN A 44 2.91 13.01 3.34
N ALA A 45 2.08 13.08 4.40
CA ALA A 45 0.65 12.79 4.33
C ALA A 45 -0.09 13.57 3.21
N HIS A 46 0.26 14.84 2.99
CA HIS A 46 -0.34 15.67 1.95
C HIS A 46 -0.15 15.08 0.53
N MET A 47 1.06 14.60 0.22
CA MET A 47 1.38 13.97 -1.06
C MET A 47 0.55 12.71 -1.28
N TYR A 48 0.35 11.92 -0.23
CA TYR A 48 -0.46 10.71 -0.30
C TYR A 48 -1.95 11.00 -0.44
N ALA A 49 -2.45 12.02 0.27
CA ALA A 49 -3.85 12.42 0.22
C ALA A 49 -4.32 12.75 -1.22
N GLU A 50 -3.45 13.39 -2.02
CA GLU A 50 -3.73 13.75 -3.41
C GLU A 50 -3.63 12.58 -4.40
N ARG A 51 -3.22 11.39 -3.95
CA ARG A 51 -2.96 10.22 -4.81
C ARG A 51 -3.61 8.93 -4.28
N LEU A 52 -4.51 9.05 -3.32
CA LEU A 52 -5.17 7.90 -2.68
C LEU A 52 -5.86 6.97 -3.69
N ASP A 53 -6.57 7.52 -4.68
CA ASP A 53 -7.25 6.70 -5.71
C ASP A 53 -6.26 5.93 -6.59
N GLU A 54 -5.15 6.56 -7.00
CA GLU A 54 -4.12 5.92 -7.83
C GLU A 54 -3.38 4.82 -7.06
N ILE A 55 -3.04 5.10 -5.80
CA ILE A 55 -2.41 4.13 -4.90
C ILE A 55 -3.35 2.95 -4.66
N ALA A 56 -4.62 3.21 -4.36
CA ALA A 56 -5.63 2.18 -4.16
C ALA A 56 -5.80 1.31 -5.42
N ALA A 57 -5.89 1.92 -6.60
CA ALA A 57 -5.99 1.19 -7.86
C ALA A 57 -4.77 0.28 -8.10
N SER A 58 -3.56 0.76 -7.81
CA SER A 58 -2.34 -0.04 -7.92
C SER A 58 -2.28 -1.16 -6.88
N VAL A 59 -2.62 -0.89 -5.62
CA VAL A 59 -2.69 -1.89 -4.55
C VAL A 59 -3.73 -2.97 -4.87
N ARG A 60 -4.91 -2.60 -5.38
CA ARG A 60 -5.94 -3.57 -5.76
C ARG A 60 -5.42 -4.55 -6.83
N LYS A 61 -4.65 -4.07 -7.82
CA LYS A 61 -4.03 -4.95 -8.83
C LYS A 61 -3.05 -5.94 -8.20
N VAL A 62 -2.27 -5.49 -7.21
CA VAL A 62 -1.34 -6.35 -6.47
C VAL A 62 -2.12 -7.44 -5.72
N GLN A 63 -3.17 -7.07 -4.99
CA GLN A 63 -4.01 -8.02 -4.23
C GLN A 63 -4.78 -8.98 -5.12
N ALA A 64 -5.13 -8.57 -6.35
CA ALA A 64 -5.79 -9.44 -7.33
C ALA A 64 -4.85 -10.46 -8.00
N THR A 65 -3.54 -10.38 -7.77
CA THR A 65 -2.56 -11.32 -8.33
C THR A 65 -2.78 -12.71 -7.75
N LYS A 66 -2.97 -13.71 -8.61
CA LYS A 66 -3.15 -15.11 -8.17
C LYS A 66 -1.85 -15.88 -8.29
N LEU A 67 -1.52 -16.64 -7.24
CA LEU A 67 -0.42 -17.60 -7.29
C LEU A 67 -0.72 -18.74 -8.27
N SER A 68 0.34 -19.25 -8.90
CA SER A 68 0.27 -20.48 -9.68
C SER A 68 -0.09 -21.67 -8.76
N PRO A 69 -0.92 -22.62 -9.20
CA PRO A 69 -1.17 -23.87 -8.45
C PRO A 69 0.09 -24.70 -8.22
N LYS A 70 1.18 -24.41 -8.96
CA LYS A 70 2.48 -25.09 -8.86
C LYS A 70 3.54 -24.23 -8.16
N ALA A 71 3.14 -23.12 -7.53
CA ALA A 71 4.08 -22.22 -6.87
C ALA A 71 4.86 -22.96 -5.78
N VAL A 72 6.18 -22.72 -5.73
CA VAL A 72 7.03 -23.30 -4.69
C VAL A 72 6.90 -22.51 -3.37
N SER A 73 7.30 -23.10 -2.24
CA SER A 73 7.17 -22.46 -0.90
C SER A 73 7.67 -21.02 -0.87
N GLN A 74 8.83 -20.75 -1.47
CA GLN A 74 9.42 -19.42 -1.52
C GLN A 74 8.53 -18.41 -2.26
N GLU A 75 7.86 -18.80 -3.34
CA GLU A 75 6.95 -17.94 -4.09
C GLU A 75 5.67 -17.66 -3.31
N ILE A 76 5.18 -18.65 -2.58
CA ILE A 76 4.04 -18.51 -1.67
C ILE A 76 4.40 -17.51 -0.57
N GLU A 77 5.50 -17.71 0.15
CA GLU A 77 5.94 -16.80 1.22
C GLU A 77 6.10 -15.35 0.72
N LYS A 78 6.71 -15.17 -0.45
CA LYS A 78 6.83 -13.88 -1.12
C LYS A 78 5.49 -13.23 -1.40
N HIS A 79 4.52 -14.00 -1.89
CA HIS A 79 3.18 -13.49 -2.16
C HIS A 79 2.47 -13.04 -0.88
N HIS A 80 2.51 -13.85 0.18
CA HIS A 80 1.92 -13.49 1.47
C HIS A 80 2.58 -12.23 2.07
N ALA A 81 3.90 -12.09 1.95
CA ALA A 81 4.62 -10.89 2.38
C ALA A 81 4.14 -9.63 1.63
N ILE A 82 3.93 -9.72 0.31
CA ILE A 82 3.35 -8.63 -0.48
C ILE A 82 1.93 -8.31 -0.03
N LEU A 83 1.07 -9.31 0.13
CA LEU A 83 -0.32 -9.08 0.53
C LEU A 83 -0.37 -8.37 1.89
N LYS A 84 0.39 -8.87 2.87
CA LYS A 84 0.48 -8.25 4.20
C LYS A 84 1.04 -6.84 4.15
N SER A 85 2.10 -6.60 3.37
CA SER A 85 2.67 -5.26 3.18
C SER A 85 1.67 -4.30 2.51
N SER A 86 0.90 -4.80 1.54
CA SER A 86 -0.12 -4.01 0.86
C SER A 86 -1.25 -3.60 1.80
N VAL A 87 -1.71 -4.50 2.68
CA VAL A 87 -2.71 -4.19 3.70
C VAL A 87 -2.15 -3.23 4.76
N SER A 88 -0.89 -3.40 5.15
CA SER A 88 -0.20 -2.47 6.05
C SER A 88 -0.17 -1.04 5.52
N VAL A 89 0.09 -0.86 4.22
CA VAL A 89 0.01 0.45 3.58
C VAL A 89 -1.41 1.04 3.62
N LEU A 90 -2.45 0.23 3.40
CA LEU A 90 -3.83 0.71 3.50
C LEU A 90 -4.17 1.17 4.93
N VAL A 91 -3.77 0.40 5.95
CA VAL A 91 -3.96 0.80 7.36
C VAL A 91 -3.18 2.09 7.67
N ALA A 92 -1.95 2.21 7.19
CA ALA A 92 -1.12 3.39 7.41
C ALA A 92 -1.67 4.65 6.72
N LEU A 93 -2.37 4.49 5.59
CA LEU A 93 -3.02 5.57 4.85
C LEU A 93 -4.43 5.90 5.35
N GLU A 94 -5.05 5.06 6.18
CA GLU A 94 -6.40 5.29 6.71
C GLU A 94 -6.54 6.65 7.44
N PRO A 95 -5.61 7.07 8.33
CA PRO A 95 -5.68 8.39 8.94
C PRO A 95 -5.51 9.53 7.94
N VAL A 96 -4.72 9.32 6.88
CA VAL A 96 -4.51 10.30 5.80
C VAL A 96 -5.79 10.47 5.00
N ALA A 97 -6.46 9.38 4.63
CA ALA A 97 -7.73 9.39 3.93
C ALA A 97 -8.83 10.09 4.74
N LYS A 98 -8.91 9.83 6.05
CA LYS A 98 -9.87 10.51 6.94
C LYS A 98 -9.62 12.01 7.09
N ALA A 99 -8.36 12.43 6.98
CA ALA A 99 -7.95 13.84 7.08
C ALA A 99 -7.94 14.57 5.73
N ALA A 100 -8.11 13.86 4.61
CA ALA A 100 -8.09 14.46 3.28
C ALA A 100 -9.31 15.37 3.07
N THR A 101 -9.10 16.48 2.36
CA THR A 101 -10.17 17.44 2.02
C THR A 101 -11.13 16.88 0.97
N SER A 102 -10.67 15.95 0.15
CA SER A 102 -11.46 15.24 -0.85
C SER A 102 -11.47 13.74 -0.53
N PRO A 103 -12.63 13.11 -0.32
CA PRO A 103 -12.71 11.67 -0.08
C PRO A 103 -12.31 10.88 -1.33
N SER A 104 -11.59 9.78 -1.12
CA SER A 104 -11.13 8.88 -2.18
C SER A 104 -12.04 7.66 -2.25
N ALA A 105 -12.93 7.65 -3.24
CA ALA A 105 -13.92 6.58 -3.40
C ALA A 105 -13.26 5.22 -3.68
N GLU A 106 -12.15 5.19 -4.42
CA GLU A 106 -11.46 3.94 -4.71
C GLU A 106 -10.72 3.39 -3.49
N PHE A 107 -10.12 4.27 -2.69
CA PHE A 107 -9.49 3.89 -1.43
C PHE A 107 -10.51 3.37 -0.42
N ASP A 108 -11.61 4.10 -0.21
CA ASP A 108 -12.66 3.70 0.74
C ASP A 108 -13.28 2.36 0.36
N LYS A 109 -13.53 2.16 -0.94
CA LYS A 109 -14.02 0.88 -1.46
C LYS A 109 -13.02 -0.25 -1.23
N LEU A 110 -11.75 -0.03 -1.54
CA LEU A 110 -10.71 -1.05 -1.35
C LEU A 110 -10.52 -1.38 0.15
N LEU A 111 -10.55 -0.37 1.01
CA LEU A 111 -10.46 -0.54 2.45
C LEU A 111 -11.64 -1.38 2.96
N ALA A 112 -12.86 -1.09 2.52
CA ALA A 112 -14.04 -1.88 2.85
C ALA A 112 -13.94 -3.33 2.33
N GLU A 113 -13.43 -3.55 1.12
CA GLU A 113 -13.16 -4.88 0.57
C GLU A 113 -12.17 -5.65 1.45
N VAL A 114 -11.09 -5.02 1.90
CA VAL A 114 -10.08 -5.66 2.76
C VAL A 114 -10.61 -5.93 4.17
N MET A 115 -11.51 -5.09 4.68
CA MET A 115 -12.18 -5.28 5.97
C MET A 115 -13.23 -6.41 5.95
N ASP A 116 -13.79 -6.72 4.78
CA ASP A 116 -14.80 -7.76 4.65
C ASP A 116 -14.20 -9.13 4.98
N SER A 117 -14.79 -9.78 5.99
CA SER A 117 -14.41 -11.13 6.44
C SER A 117 -14.50 -12.17 5.33
N SER A 118 -15.30 -11.92 4.29
CA SER A 118 -15.41 -12.78 3.12
C SER A 118 -14.14 -12.79 2.25
N ASN A 119 -13.28 -11.77 2.39
CA ASN A 119 -12.05 -11.58 1.60
C ASN A 119 -10.85 -12.36 2.15
N GLY A 120 -11.12 -13.37 2.99
CA GLY A 120 -10.15 -14.36 3.45
C GLY A 120 -8.92 -13.73 4.11
N GLU A 121 -7.75 -14.01 3.52
CA GLU A 121 -6.44 -13.64 4.05
C GLU A 121 -6.24 -12.12 4.23
N LEU A 122 -6.80 -11.29 3.34
CA LEU A 122 -6.65 -9.83 3.44
C LEU A 122 -7.31 -9.29 4.71
N SER A 123 -8.48 -9.82 5.06
CA SER A 123 -9.20 -9.43 6.28
C SER A 123 -8.51 -9.89 7.56
N VAL A 124 -7.79 -11.01 7.50
CA VAL A 124 -6.95 -11.49 8.61
C VAL A 124 -5.79 -10.53 8.82
N TYR A 125 -5.07 -10.16 7.76
CA TYR A 125 -3.98 -9.20 7.86
C TYR A 125 -4.44 -7.84 8.38
N TYR A 126 -5.61 -7.36 7.94
CA TYR A 126 -6.17 -6.10 8.42
C TYR A 126 -6.43 -6.13 9.94
N LYS A 127 -7.08 -7.20 10.42
CA LYS A 127 -7.37 -7.38 11.85
C LYS A 127 -6.10 -7.53 12.69
N GLU A 128 -5.11 -8.29 12.20
CA GLU A 128 -3.81 -8.43 12.87
C GLU A 128 -3.15 -7.06 13.07
N LEU A 129 -3.10 -6.25 12.02
CA LEU A 129 -2.43 -4.94 12.06
C LEU A 129 -3.17 -3.93 12.95
N HIS A 130 -4.51 -3.95 12.95
CA HIS A 130 -5.32 -3.12 13.86
C HIS A 130 -5.28 -3.58 15.31
N SER A 131 -5.03 -4.87 15.58
CA SER A 131 -4.90 -5.39 16.95
C SER A 131 -3.56 -5.10 17.62
N GLN A 132 -2.56 -4.64 16.86
CA GLN A 132 -1.19 -4.38 17.32
C GLN A 132 -0.89 -2.90 17.60
N GLY A 133 -1.83 -1.99 17.28
CA GLY A 133 -1.73 -0.54 17.55
C GLY A 133 -2.55 -0.12 18.75
#